data_AF-A0A6C2CL88-F1
#
_entry.id   AF-A0A6C2CL88-F1
#
_cell.length_a   1.000
_cell.length_b   1.000
_cell.length_c   1.000
_cell.angle_alpha   90.00
_cell.angle_beta   90.00
_cell.angle_gamma   90.00
#
_symmetry.space_group_name_H-M   'P 1'
#
loop_
_entity.id
_entity.type
_entity.pdbx_description
1 polymer ?
#
loop_
_entity_poly.entity_id
_entity_poly.type
_entity_poly.pdbx_seq_one_letter_code
_entity_poly.pdbx_strand_id
1 'polypeptide(L)'
;MLTVAEAAIPLPLPGVKPGLANIITLVVLARWGWRDAVWVALLRVLVGSLLLGQFLAPGFFLSLVGSLASLAVLGLAMHLPKRWFGPVSHSVLAAFAHIGGQVLVARLWLVPHDGVFYLVPVFALAATVFGLVNGLIAARLLAEESAAEKDLVHKAM
;
A
#
# COMPACT_ATOMS: atom_id res chain seq x y z
N MET A 1 15.10 -9.60 1.42
CA MET A 1 15.35 -9.87 2.86
C MET A 1 14.11 -9.64 3.71
N LEU A 2 13.37 -8.53 3.55
CA LEU A 2 12.07 -8.35 4.25
C LEU A 2 11.00 -9.37 3.81
N THR A 3 10.97 -9.72 2.52
CA THR A 3 10.07 -10.74 1.94
C THR A 3 10.28 -12.16 2.45
N VAL A 4 11.47 -12.49 2.96
CA VAL A 4 11.80 -13.83 3.49
C VAL A 4 11.43 -13.91 4.97
N ALA A 5 11.54 -12.80 5.71
CA ALA A 5 11.12 -12.73 7.11
C ALA A 5 9.59 -12.81 7.28
N GLU A 6 8.82 -12.36 6.29
CA GLU A 6 7.35 -12.48 6.27
C GLU A 6 6.86 -13.95 6.14
N ALA A 7 7.70 -14.87 5.66
CA ALA A 7 7.34 -16.28 5.49
C ALA A 7 7.39 -17.09 6.80
N ALA A 8 7.99 -16.55 7.87
CA ALA A 8 8.18 -17.25 9.14
C ALA A 8 7.10 -16.92 10.20
N ILE A 9 6.19 -16.00 9.89
CA ILE A 9 5.06 -15.67 10.78
C ILE A 9 3.87 -16.57 10.37
N PRO A 10 3.36 -17.43 11.25
CA PRO A 10 2.17 -18.22 10.96
C PRO A 10 0.99 -17.27 10.73
N LEU A 11 0.61 -17.09 9.47
CA LEU A 11 -0.50 -16.23 9.07
C LEU A 11 -1.83 -16.91 9.42
N PRO A 12 -2.79 -16.20 10.03
CA PRO A 12 -4.08 -16.76 10.40
C PRO A 12 -5.01 -17.06 9.20
N LEU A 13 -4.67 -16.61 7.99
CA LEU A 13 -5.37 -16.99 6.75
C LEU A 13 -4.42 -17.16 5.56
N PRO A 14 -4.42 -18.33 4.87
CA PRO A 14 -3.64 -18.53 3.67
C PRO A 14 -4.18 -17.65 2.53
N GLY A 15 -3.33 -16.81 1.96
CA GLY A 15 -3.64 -15.99 0.78
C GLY A 15 -3.91 -14.50 1.04
N VAL A 16 -4.05 -14.07 2.29
CA VAL A 16 -4.14 -12.64 2.65
C VAL A 16 -2.78 -12.18 3.15
N LYS A 17 -1.92 -11.67 2.26
CA LYS A 17 -0.73 -10.95 2.71
C LYS A 17 -1.22 -9.69 3.41
N PRO A 18 -1.01 -9.52 4.73
CA PRO A 18 -1.31 -8.24 5.38
C PRO A 18 -0.61 -7.16 4.56
N GLY A 19 -1.28 -6.04 4.33
CA GLY A 19 -0.81 -4.97 3.44
C GLY A 19 0.43 -4.22 3.96
N LEU A 20 1.35 -4.91 4.63
CA LEU A 20 2.67 -4.47 5.11
C LEU A 20 3.42 -3.69 4.03
N ALA A 21 3.36 -4.20 2.80
CA ALA A 21 3.82 -3.52 1.59
C ALA A 21 3.34 -2.07 1.49
N ASN A 22 2.04 -1.82 1.73
CA ASN A 22 1.43 -0.49 1.64
C ASN A 22 1.79 0.39 2.84
N ILE A 23 1.92 -0.22 4.03
CA ILE A 23 2.38 0.48 5.25
C ILE A 23 3.76 1.07 5.02
N ILE A 24 4.70 0.30 4.45
CA ILE A 24 6.06 0.78 4.15
C ILE A 24 6.00 1.97 3.18
N THR A 25 5.20 1.89 2.11
CA THR A 25 5.06 3.02 1.17
C THR A 25 4.53 4.27 1.87
N LEU A 26 3.52 4.15 2.73
CA LEU A 26 2.96 5.28 3.50
C LEU A 26 3.94 5.86 4.52
N VAL A 27 4.67 5.01 5.25
CA VAL A 27 5.70 5.45 6.19
C VAL A 27 6.81 6.15 5.45
N VAL A 28 7.26 5.60 4.32
CA VAL A 28 8.32 6.21 3.51
C VAL A 28 7.89 7.57 2.99
N LEU A 29 6.65 7.64 2.52
CA LEU A 29 6.03 8.86 2.03
C LEU A 29 5.90 9.94 3.11
N ALA A 30 5.57 9.55 4.34
CA ALA A 30 5.49 10.48 5.46
C ALA A 30 6.87 11.01 5.91
N ARG A 31 7.94 10.22 5.73
CA ARG A 31 9.29 10.53 6.25
C ARG A 31 10.25 11.11 5.23
N TRP A 32 10.44 10.42 4.12
CA TRP A 32 11.41 10.77 3.07
C TRP A 32 10.73 11.46 1.88
N GLY A 33 9.41 11.40 1.82
CA GLY A 33 8.61 12.16 0.87
C GLY A 33 8.26 11.39 -0.40
N TRP A 34 7.73 12.13 -1.37
CA TRP A 34 7.11 11.58 -2.59
C TRP A 34 8.06 10.72 -3.43
N ARG A 35 9.27 11.22 -3.68
CA ARG A 35 10.23 10.57 -4.59
C ARG A 35 10.67 9.20 -4.08
N ASP A 36 10.97 9.09 -2.80
CA ASP A 36 11.42 7.84 -2.19
C ASP A 36 10.29 6.83 -2.07
N ALA A 37 9.06 7.28 -1.82
CA ALA A 37 7.89 6.39 -1.81
C ALA A 37 7.63 5.77 -3.19
N VAL A 38 7.80 6.55 -4.26
CA VAL A 38 7.70 6.03 -5.64
C VAL A 38 8.75 4.96 -5.89
N TRP A 39 10.01 5.21 -5.54
CA TRP A 39 11.08 4.22 -5.70
C TRP A 39 10.82 2.93 -4.93
N VAL A 40 10.46 3.04 -3.65
CA VAL A 40 10.17 1.88 -2.80
C VAL A 40 8.99 1.07 -3.36
N ALA A 41 7.93 1.74 -3.81
CA ALA A 41 6.77 1.06 -4.40
C ALA A 41 7.11 0.34 -5.72
N LEU A 42 7.91 0.94 -6.59
CA LEU A 42 8.33 0.32 -7.86
C LEU A 42 9.29 -0.85 -7.64
N LEU A 43 10.31 -0.67 -6.78
CA LEU A 43 11.24 -1.74 -6.42
C LEU A 43 10.51 -2.92 -5.80
N ARG A 44 9.50 -2.67 -4.96
CA ARG A 44 8.64 -3.71 -4.38
C ARG A 44 7.94 -4.54 -5.45
N VAL A 45 7.36 -3.92 -6.47
CA VAL A 45 6.69 -4.64 -7.57
C VAL A 45 7.68 -5.47 -8.37
N LEU A 46 8.82 -4.87 -8.72
CA LEU A 46 9.86 -5.51 -9.52
C LEU A 46 10.46 -6.72 -8.77
N VAL A 47 10.96 -6.51 -7.56
CA VAL A 47 11.54 -7.56 -6.72
C VAL A 47 10.49 -8.61 -6.35
N GLY A 48 9.27 -8.20 -5.99
CA GLY A 48 8.18 -9.12 -5.65
C GLY A 48 7.81 -10.06 -6.79
N SER A 49 7.72 -9.53 -8.02
CA SER A 49 7.44 -10.34 -9.20
C SER A 49 8.58 -11.29 -9.57
N LEU A 50 9.83 -10.84 -9.42
CA LEU A 50 11.02 -11.65 -9.69
C LEU A 50 11.15 -12.82 -8.70
N LEU A 51 10.92 -12.56 -7.40
CA LEU A 51 10.96 -13.59 -6.36
C LEU A 51 9.86 -14.65 -6.52
N LEU A 52 8.69 -14.24 -7.01
CA LEU A 52 7.58 -15.16 -7.27
C LEU A 52 7.69 -15.87 -8.64
N GLY A 53 8.73 -15.60 -9.42
CA GLY A 53 8.89 -16.12 -10.78
C GLY A 53 7.79 -15.65 -11.75
N GLN A 54 7.12 -14.54 -11.43
CA GLN A 54 6.04 -13.92 -12.21
C GLN A 54 6.50 -12.64 -12.91
N PHE A 55 7.82 -12.46 -13.07
CA PHE A 55 8.38 -11.32 -13.78
C PHE A 55 7.87 -11.32 -15.23
N LEU A 56 7.25 -10.21 -15.65
CA LEU A 56 6.56 -10.06 -16.95
C LEU A 56 5.31 -10.95 -17.17
N ALA A 57 4.87 -11.70 -16.16
CA ALA A 57 3.59 -12.39 -16.20
C ALA A 57 2.42 -11.40 -15.99
N PRO A 58 1.16 -11.78 -16.27
CA PRO A 58 0.02 -10.88 -16.07
C PRO A 58 -0.08 -10.29 -14.65
N GLY A 59 0.31 -11.07 -13.63
CA GLY A 59 0.37 -10.64 -12.24
C GLY A 59 1.33 -9.47 -11.98
N PHE A 60 2.43 -9.35 -12.75
CA PHE A 60 3.35 -8.21 -12.67
C PHE A 60 2.66 -6.93 -13.14
N PHE A 61 2.00 -6.96 -14.29
CA PHE A 61 1.31 -5.78 -14.85
C PHE A 61 0.15 -5.33 -13.96
N LEU A 62 -0.62 -6.27 -13.42
CA LEU A 62 -1.66 -6.00 -12.42
C LEU A 62 -1.07 -5.26 -11.21
N SER A 63 0.01 -5.79 -10.63
CA SER A 63 0.67 -5.19 -9.46
C SER A 63 1.31 -3.84 -9.76
N LEU A 64 1.85 -3.66 -10.97
CA LEU A 64 2.46 -2.43 -11.43
C LEU A 64 1.42 -1.33 -11.58
N VAL A 65 0.35 -1.59 -12.33
CA VAL A 65 -0.70 -0.59 -12.57
C VAL A 65 -1.44 -0.25 -11.28
N GLY A 66 -1.74 -1.24 -10.44
CA GLY A 66 -2.27 -0.96 -9.10
C GLY A 66 -1.33 -0.08 -8.28
N SER A 67 -0.02 -0.35 -8.29
CA SER A 67 0.94 0.47 -7.54
C SER A 67 1.05 1.89 -8.11
N LEU A 68 1.04 2.06 -9.43
CA LEU A 68 1.06 3.37 -10.08
C LEU A 68 -0.22 4.18 -9.80
N ALA A 69 -1.39 3.54 -9.85
CA ALA A 69 -2.66 4.18 -9.50
C ALA A 69 -2.67 4.63 -8.04
N SER A 70 -2.21 3.77 -7.13
CA SER A 70 -2.06 4.06 -5.71
C SER A 70 -1.13 5.26 -5.45
N LEU A 71 0.03 5.27 -6.12
CA LEU A 71 0.94 6.40 -6.09
C LEU A 71 0.23 7.66 -6.61
N ALA A 72 -0.33 7.66 -7.81
CA ALA A 72 -0.97 8.85 -8.38
C ALA A 72 -1.99 9.48 -7.40
N VAL A 73 -2.82 8.66 -6.77
CA VAL A 73 -3.78 9.13 -5.76
C VAL A 73 -3.10 9.65 -4.51
N LEU A 74 -2.06 8.99 -4.00
CA LEU A 74 -1.28 9.50 -2.87
C LEU A 74 -0.62 10.84 -3.19
N GLY A 75 -0.03 10.99 -4.38
CA GLY A 75 0.60 12.24 -4.82
C GLY A 75 -0.39 13.40 -4.86
N LEU A 76 -1.63 13.15 -5.30
CA LEU A 76 -2.71 14.13 -5.22
C LEU A 76 -3.16 14.37 -3.78
N ALA A 77 -3.34 13.30 -2.99
CA ALA A 77 -3.80 13.40 -1.61
C ALA A 77 -2.84 14.17 -0.69
N MET A 78 -1.55 14.18 -1.02
CA MET A 78 -0.52 14.95 -0.31
C MET A 78 -0.76 16.46 -0.30
N HIS A 79 -1.46 16.96 -1.32
CA HIS A 79 -1.79 18.38 -1.46
C HIS A 79 -3.07 18.75 -0.68
N LEU A 80 -3.78 17.77 -0.13
CA LEU A 80 -4.99 17.98 0.65
C LEU A 80 -4.67 18.44 2.08
N PRO A 81 -5.58 19.18 2.74
CA PRO A 81 -5.35 19.71 4.08
C PRO A 81 -5.16 18.58 5.11
N LYS A 82 -3.98 18.56 5.74
CA LYS A 82 -3.56 17.57 6.75
C LYS A 82 -4.48 17.47 7.97
N ARG A 83 -5.34 18.47 8.22
CA ARG A 83 -6.32 18.45 9.31
C ARG A 83 -7.42 17.41 9.11
N TRP A 84 -7.77 17.12 7.85
CA TRP A 84 -8.83 16.17 7.48
C TRP A 84 -8.25 14.91 6.85
N PHE A 85 -7.10 15.02 6.18
CA PHE A 85 -6.45 13.90 5.49
C PHE A 85 -5.20 13.42 6.24
N GLY A 86 -5.40 12.48 7.16
CA GLY A 86 -4.34 11.84 7.93
C GLY A 86 -3.78 10.55 7.28
N PRO A 87 -2.87 9.82 7.97
CA PRO A 87 -2.30 8.57 7.46
C PRO A 87 -3.35 7.51 7.10
N VAL A 88 -4.46 7.49 7.86
CA VAL A 88 -5.57 6.56 7.64
C VAL A 88 -6.29 6.81 6.32
N SER A 89 -6.67 8.06 6.04
CA SER A 89 -7.36 8.40 4.78
C SER A 89 -6.45 8.19 3.58
N HIS A 90 -5.16 8.52 3.69
CA HIS A 90 -4.17 8.24 2.65
C HIS A 90 -4.08 6.75 2.34
N SER A 91 -4.06 5.90 3.37
CA SER A 91 -4.04 4.44 3.21
C SER A 91 -5.29 3.90 2.53
N VAL A 92 -6.48 4.38 2.93
CA VAL A 92 -7.75 3.97 2.32
C VAL A 92 -7.78 4.38 0.85
N LEU A 93 -7.49 5.65 0.54
CA LEU A 93 -7.45 6.15 -0.85
C LEU A 93 -6.45 5.36 -1.70
N ALA A 94 -5.25 5.09 -1.16
CA ALA A 94 -4.23 4.29 -1.81
C ALA A 94 -4.70 2.86 -2.10
N ALA A 95 -5.43 2.22 -1.17
CA ALA A 95 -5.95 0.87 -1.33
C ALA A 95 -7.05 0.79 -2.40
N PHE A 96 -7.97 1.76 -2.41
CA PHE A 96 -9.00 1.86 -3.44
C PHE A 96 -8.39 2.07 -4.84
N ALA A 97 -7.42 2.97 -4.96
CA ALA A 97 -6.73 3.22 -6.20
C ALA A 97 -5.94 1.99 -6.69
N HIS A 98 -5.31 1.25 -5.76
CA HIS A 98 -4.57 0.03 -6.10
C HIS A 98 -5.48 -1.05 -6.67
N ILE A 99 -6.56 -1.37 -5.95
CA ILE A 99 -7.49 -2.43 -6.35
C ILE A 99 -8.28 -2.00 -7.59
N GLY A 100 -8.69 -0.72 -7.68
CA GLY A 100 -9.34 -0.16 -8.86
C GLY A 100 -8.47 -0.23 -10.11
N GLY A 101 -7.17 0.08 -9.99
CA GLY A 101 -6.20 -0.04 -11.08
C GLY A 101 -6.00 -1.50 -11.54
N GLN A 102 -5.91 -2.44 -10.59
CA GLN A 102 -5.83 -3.87 -10.89
C GLN A 102 -7.07 -4.37 -11.62
N VAL A 103 -8.27 -4.03 -11.12
CA VAL A 103 -9.55 -4.41 -11.71
C VAL A 103 -9.70 -3.84 -13.13
N LEU A 104 -9.31 -2.58 -13.34
CA LEU A 104 -9.39 -1.94 -14.65
C LEU A 104 -8.52 -2.67 -15.69
N VAL A 105 -7.28 -2.98 -15.35
CA VAL A 105 -6.37 -3.72 -16.24
C VAL A 105 -6.83 -5.16 -16.45
N ALA A 106 -7.29 -5.83 -15.39
CA ALA A 106 -7.83 -7.19 -15.50
C ALA A 106 -9.00 -7.23 -16.49
N ARG A 107 -9.91 -6.26 -16.44
CA ARG A 107 -11.03 -6.13 -17.37
C ARG A 107 -10.57 -5.88 -18.80
N LEU A 108 -9.64 -4.94 -18.99
CA LEU A 108 -9.21 -4.54 -20.33
C LEU A 108 -8.36 -5.61 -21.03
N TRP A 109 -7.63 -6.44 -20.29
CA TRP A 109 -6.65 -7.35 -20.87
C TRP A 109 -6.95 -8.84 -20.70
N LEU A 110 -7.46 -9.28 -19.55
CA LEU A 110 -7.60 -10.70 -19.23
C LEU A 110 -9.02 -11.22 -19.42
N VAL A 111 -10.00 -10.44 -18.94
CA VAL A 111 -11.40 -10.89 -18.86
C VAL A 111 -12.32 -9.76 -19.31
N PRO A 112 -12.60 -9.65 -20.62
CA PRO A 112 -13.49 -8.64 -21.18
C PRO A 112 -14.97 -9.03 -20.98
N HIS A 113 -15.39 -9.27 -19.74
CA HIS A 113 -16.80 -9.43 -19.37
C HIS A 113 -17.12 -8.58 -18.13
N ASP A 114 -18.33 -8.02 -18.09
CA ASP A 114 -18.71 -7.02 -17.06
C ASP A 114 -18.92 -7.61 -15.66
N GLY A 115 -18.78 -8.92 -15.47
CA GLY A 115 -19.01 -9.53 -14.16
C GLY A 115 -17.86 -9.30 -13.17
N VAL A 116 -16.75 -8.75 -13.62
CA VAL A 116 -15.75 -8.13 -12.73
C VAL A 116 -16.38 -6.99 -11.91
N PHE A 117 -17.41 -6.29 -12.42
CA PHE A 117 -18.11 -5.26 -11.66
C PHE A 117 -18.99 -5.80 -10.55
N TYR A 118 -19.46 -7.06 -10.62
CA TYR A 118 -20.17 -7.69 -9.50
C TYR A 118 -19.26 -7.93 -8.29
N LEU A 119 -17.94 -7.99 -8.50
CA LEU A 119 -16.96 -8.11 -7.42
C LEU A 119 -16.54 -6.75 -6.83
N VAL A 120 -16.94 -5.63 -7.43
CA VAL A 120 -16.65 -4.28 -6.91
C VAL A 120 -17.05 -4.09 -5.44
N PRO A 121 -18.26 -4.48 -4.97
CA PRO A 121 -18.59 -4.34 -3.55
C PRO A 121 -17.67 -5.15 -2.64
N VAL A 122 -17.25 -6.34 -3.08
CA VAL A 122 -16.29 -7.18 -2.34
C VAL A 122 -14.91 -6.53 -2.30
N PHE A 123 -14.43 -6.03 -3.43
CA PHE A 123 -13.17 -5.33 -3.56
C PHE A 123 -13.15 -4.00 -2.79
N ALA A 124 -14.26 -3.27 -2.77
CA ALA A 124 -14.43 -2.05 -2.00
C ALA A 124 -14.35 -2.34 -0.49
N LEU A 125 -15.05 -3.39 -0.04
CA LEU A 125 -14.97 -3.82 1.36
C LEU A 125 -13.53 -4.20 1.73
N ALA A 126 -12.84 -4.98 0.89
CA ALA A 126 -11.44 -5.33 1.10
C ALA A 126 -10.55 -4.08 1.14
N ALA A 127 -10.71 -3.14 0.19
CA ALA A 127 -9.98 -1.88 0.15
C ALA A 127 -10.16 -1.06 1.43
N THR A 128 -11.39 -0.97 1.94
CA THR A 128 -11.68 -0.28 3.20
C THR A 128 -11.04 -0.97 4.39
N VAL A 129 -11.19 -2.29 4.53
CA VAL A 129 -10.66 -3.04 5.67
C VAL A 129 -9.13 -2.98 5.69
N PHE A 130 -8.47 -3.36 4.59
CA PHE A 130 -7.02 -3.30 4.51
C PHE A 130 -6.49 -1.87 4.57
N GLY A 131 -7.16 -0.93 3.91
CA GLY A 131 -6.82 0.49 3.97
C GLY A 131 -6.86 1.03 5.40
N LEU A 132 -7.91 0.73 6.16
CA LEU A 132 -8.07 1.17 7.55
C LEU A 132 -7.01 0.54 8.45
N VAL A 133 -6.80 -0.77 8.36
CA VAL A 133 -5.80 -1.49 9.17
C VAL A 133 -4.40 -0.95 8.89
N ASN A 134 -4.00 -0.86 7.62
CA ASN A 134 -2.67 -0.35 7.23
C ASN A 134 -2.50 1.12 7.68
N GLY A 135 -3.56 1.92 7.56
CA GLY A 135 -3.55 3.32 7.93
C GLY A 135 -3.40 3.54 9.43
N LEU A 136 -4.07 2.72 10.25
CA LEU A 136 -3.98 2.78 11.70
C LEU A 136 -2.59 2.35 12.18
N ILE A 137 -2.02 1.28 11.59
CA ILE A 137 -0.66 0.84 11.91
C ILE A 137 0.35 1.92 11.53
N ALA A 138 0.25 2.51 10.33
CA ALA A 138 1.12 3.61 9.92
C ALA A 138 1.01 4.81 10.87
N ALA A 139 -0.20 5.17 11.30
CA ALA A 139 -0.42 6.24 12.26
C ALA A 139 0.23 5.96 13.63
N ARG A 140 0.14 4.72 14.13
CA ARG A 140 0.78 4.29 15.39
C ARG A 140 2.30 4.35 15.31
N LEU A 141 2.88 3.81 14.24
CA LEU A 141 4.34 3.83 14.01
C LEU A 141 4.89 5.26 13.93
N LEU A 142 4.15 6.18 13.30
CA LEU A 142 4.54 7.59 13.25
C LEU A 142 4.40 8.31 14.60
N ALA A 143 3.44 7.89 15.43
CA ALA A 143 3.22 8.48 16.76
C ALA A 143 4.26 8.02 17.79
N GLU A 144 4.63 6.74 17.81
CA GLU A 144 5.62 6.18 18.74
C GLU A 144 7.00 6.83 18.57
N GLU A 145 7.40 7.11 17.34
CA GLU A 145 8.67 7.80 17.11
C GLU A 145 8.66 9.27 17.52
N SER A 146 7.55 9.99 17.31
CA SER A 146 7.45 11.37 17.78
C SER A 146 7.56 11.45 19.31
N ALA A 147 7.14 10.41 20.03
CA ALA A 147 7.34 10.30 21.48
C ALA A 147 8.82 10.01 21.80
N ALA A 148 9.46 9.06 21.11
CA ALA A 148 10.85 8.71 21.32
C ALA A 148 11.83 9.87 21.04
N GLU A 149 11.57 10.68 19.99
CA GLU A 149 12.38 11.85 19.66
C GLU A 149 12.31 12.92 20.76
N LYS A 150 11.12 13.16 21.32
CA LYS A 150 10.94 14.11 22.43
C LYS A 150 11.66 13.67 23.70
N ASP A 151 11.65 12.37 24.01
CA ASP A 151 12.35 11.82 25.18
C ASP A 151 13.88 11.94 25.06
N LEU A 152 14.43 11.77 23.84
CA LEU A 152 15.86 11.95 23.58
C LEU A 152 16.28 13.42 23.71
N VAL A 153 15.49 14.35 23.17
CA VAL A 153 15.76 15.80 23.31
C VAL A 153 15.66 16.22 24.78
N HIS A 154 14.67 15.72 25.53
CA HIS A 154 14.53 16.03 26.96
C HIS A 154 15.69 15.50 27.81
N LYS A 155 16.26 14.33 27.49
CA LYS A 155 17.44 13.79 28.17
C LYS A 155 18.77 14.47 27.80
N ALA A 156 18.82 15.15 26.66
CA ALA A 156 20.02 15.82 26.17
C ALA A 156 20.16 17.28 26.64
N MET A 157 19.12 17.84 27.28
CA MET A 157 19.11 19.16 27.93
C MET A 157 19.38 19.02 29.42
#